data_AF-A0A6C0K5X3-F1
#
_entry.id   AF-A0A6C0K5X3-F1
#
_cell.length_a   1.000
_cell.length_b   1.000
_cell.length_c   1.000
_cell.angle_alpha   90.00
_cell.angle_beta   90.00
_cell.angle_gamma   90.00
#
_symmetry.space_group_name_H-M   'P 1'
#
loop_
_entity.id
_entity.type
_entity.pdbx_description
1 polymer ?
#
loop_
_entity_poly.entity_id
_entity_poly.type
_entity_poly.pdbx_seq_one_letter_code
_entity_poly.pdbx_strand_id
1 'polypeptide(L)'
;MKNEPSSLQECLDNIRHQYKLSVPVFQELIETVKQNNQCKLCHSFLSSSSSDKIQLKCHDRHVFHKSCLFPLLVEKGDCPVCHDPVLSSAHRSLQVLTSSPTGVFALMETPVPPAIVHYATNTTLYRYHSEGTDDFGWGCAWRSIQTCLSHYGITITMADLYHRFGREESLIPLYRQIYPNHPWTLGSSYADPRGWADPIIGQLILHGMGIRSDLFFVNGRLRSTEDYSWCPILNFRLLQQRLLQHFQTHKSPVMIDDDLYTMTILGIGVHDGLTSLWIGDPHVMRKITIPSIGIYVVILDEQGNFLDTSLTPAQKKQMFSQGSYGIHFARKRWMILFPTARFRDPVDDLDPLLHLSTLLS
;
A
#
# COMPACT_ATOMS: atom_id res chain seq x y z
N MET A 1 -2.94 -45.53 4.37
CA MET A 1 -2.46 -44.27 4.97
C MET A 1 -2.11 -43.34 3.82
N LYS A 2 -2.92 -42.30 3.59
CA LYS A 2 -2.68 -41.31 2.54
C LYS A 2 -1.86 -40.17 3.17
N ASN A 3 -0.59 -40.07 2.80
CA ASN A 3 0.27 -38.95 3.17
C ASN A 3 0.41 -38.03 1.96
N GLU A 4 -0.46 -37.02 1.89
CA GLU A 4 -0.17 -35.69 1.35
C GLU A 4 -0.80 -34.70 2.35
N PRO A 5 -0.10 -33.63 2.79
CA PRO A 5 0.47 -32.61 1.90
C PRO A 5 1.86 -32.11 2.34
N SER A 6 2.92 -32.40 1.57
CA SER A 6 4.22 -31.72 1.71
C SER A 6 4.29 -30.40 0.93
N SER A 7 3.46 -30.20 -0.09
CA SER A 7 3.60 -29.08 -1.03
C SER A 7 3.14 -27.72 -0.51
N LEU A 8 2.02 -27.63 0.23
CA LEU A 8 1.50 -26.34 0.71
C LEU A 8 2.34 -25.78 1.85
N GLN A 9 2.76 -26.62 2.80
CA GLN A 9 3.58 -26.17 3.93
C GLN A 9 4.97 -25.74 3.43
N GLU A 10 5.56 -26.48 2.49
CA GLU A 10 6.80 -26.11 1.82
C GLU A 10 6.65 -24.81 1.00
N CYS A 11 5.54 -24.62 0.29
CA CYS A 11 5.24 -23.36 -0.42
C CYS A 11 5.13 -22.17 0.56
N LEU A 12 4.39 -22.33 1.66
CA LEU A 12 4.26 -21.31 2.71
C LEU A 12 5.59 -21.01 3.40
N ASP A 13 6.41 -22.02 3.66
CA ASP A 13 7.72 -21.85 4.28
C ASP A 13 8.73 -21.22 3.31
N ASN A 14 8.63 -21.49 2.00
CA ASN A 14 9.40 -20.80 0.96
C ASN A 14 9.00 -19.32 0.86
N ILE A 15 7.70 -19.01 0.87
CA ILE A 15 7.19 -17.63 0.99
C ILE A 15 7.76 -16.97 2.25
N ARG A 16 7.62 -17.59 3.43
CA ARG A 16 8.13 -17.05 4.71
C ARG A 16 9.64 -16.85 4.71
N HIS A 17 10.41 -17.76 4.12
CA HIS A 17 11.87 -17.67 4.01
C HIS A 17 12.28 -16.56 3.04
N GLN A 18 11.54 -16.37 1.94
CA GLN A 18 11.75 -15.31 0.95
C GLN A 18 11.45 -13.91 1.53
N TYR A 19 10.46 -13.78 2.41
CA TYR A 19 10.09 -12.51 3.06
C TYR A 19 10.85 -12.23 4.38
N LYS A 20 11.82 -13.08 4.78
CA LYS A 20 12.70 -12.84 5.94
C LYS A 20 13.82 -11.81 5.68
N LEU A 21 13.80 -11.09 4.57
CA LEU A 21 14.71 -9.97 4.29
C LEU A 21 14.03 -8.62 4.54
N SER A 22 14.29 -8.10 5.74
CA SER A 22 14.47 -6.69 6.13
C SER A 22 13.66 -5.60 5.41
N VAL A 23 12.49 -5.26 5.97
CA VAL A 23 12.02 -3.87 5.97
C VAL A 23 12.66 -3.15 7.17
N PRO A 24 13.93 -2.72 7.06
CA PRO A 24 14.25 -1.32 7.33
C PRO A 24 15.52 -0.85 6.58
N VAL A 25 15.42 -0.27 5.37
CA VAL A 25 16.59 0.39 4.72
C VAL A 25 16.26 1.78 4.17
N PHE A 26 15.01 2.25 4.25
CA PHE A 26 14.67 3.54 3.63
C PHE A 26 14.87 4.78 4.51
N GLN A 27 15.09 4.65 5.83
CA GLN A 27 14.99 5.80 6.76
C GLN A 27 16.20 6.06 7.66
N GLU A 28 17.23 5.22 7.65
CA GLU A 28 18.44 5.44 8.48
C GLU A 28 19.52 6.31 7.78
N LEU A 29 19.21 6.86 6.61
CA LEU A 29 20.15 7.56 5.71
C LEU A 29 20.21 9.09 5.90
N ILE A 30 19.57 9.65 6.94
CA ILE A 30 19.29 11.10 7.03
C ILE A 30 20.16 11.90 8.04
N GLU A 31 20.98 11.28 8.90
CA GLU A 31 21.73 12.05 9.89
C GLU A 31 23.23 11.79 9.86
N THR A 32 23.98 12.74 9.27
CA THR A 32 25.25 13.35 9.75
C THR A 32 26.06 13.88 8.56
N VAL A 33 26.24 15.21 8.41
CA VAL A 33 27.22 15.79 7.47
C VAL A 33 28.13 16.77 8.20
N LYS A 34 29.45 16.53 8.10
CA LYS A 34 30.43 17.60 7.89
C LYS A 34 31.39 17.21 6.76
N GLN A 35 31.51 18.13 5.80
CA GLN A 35 32.61 18.35 4.84
C GLN A 35 32.82 17.33 3.70
N ASN A 36 31.93 17.38 2.71
CA ASN A 36 32.27 17.41 1.26
C ASN A 36 30.97 17.60 0.43
N ASN A 37 30.82 18.72 -0.30
CA ASN A 37 29.56 19.09 -0.98
C ASN A 37 29.47 18.67 -2.46
N GLN A 38 30.18 17.63 -2.88
CA GLN A 38 30.14 17.14 -4.27
C GLN A 38 29.66 15.69 -4.33
N CYS A 39 28.76 15.41 -5.28
CA CYS A 39 28.33 14.06 -5.59
C CYS A 39 29.51 13.23 -6.12
N LYS A 40 29.74 12.05 -5.57
CA LYS A 40 30.88 11.20 -6.00
C LYS A 40 30.71 10.52 -7.36
N LEU A 41 29.53 10.61 -7.98
CA LEU A 41 29.26 10.02 -9.30
C LEU A 41 29.30 11.07 -10.41
N CYS A 42 28.55 12.16 -10.27
CA CYS A 42 28.47 13.20 -11.31
C CYS A 42 29.39 14.39 -11.05
N HIS A 43 30.09 14.42 -9.91
CA HIS A 43 30.99 15.50 -9.47
C HIS A 43 30.34 16.89 -9.31
N SER A 44 29.02 17.00 -9.54
CA SER A 44 28.28 18.24 -9.38
C SER A 44 28.04 18.56 -7.91
N PHE A 45 27.89 19.85 -7.60
CA PHE A 45 27.58 20.31 -6.26
C PHE A 45 26.22 19.77 -5.79
N LEU A 46 26.18 19.33 -4.53
CA LEU A 46 24.96 18.94 -3.87
C LEU A 46 24.27 20.20 -3.34
N SER A 47 22.98 20.37 -3.64
CA SER A 47 22.20 21.49 -3.12
C SER A 47 22.26 21.53 -1.59
N SER A 48 22.23 22.72 -1.01
CA SER A 48 22.16 22.91 0.44
C SER A 48 20.87 22.31 1.05
N SER A 49 19.81 22.12 0.25
CA SER A 49 18.61 21.39 0.65
C SER A 49 18.88 19.90 0.84
N SER A 50 18.42 19.34 1.97
CA SER A 50 18.57 17.92 2.34
C SER A 50 17.80 16.95 1.44
N SER A 51 16.90 17.43 0.60
CA SER A 51 15.97 16.61 -0.18
C SER A 51 16.62 15.79 -1.29
N ASP A 52 17.75 16.24 -1.85
CA ASP A 52 18.36 15.62 -3.05
C ASP A 52 19.68 14.86 -2.77
N LYS A 53 20.16 14.86 -1.52
CA LYS A 53 21.41 14.19 -1.15
C LYS A 53 21.16 12.88 -0.37
N ILE A 54 21.99 11.87 -0.62
CA ILE A 54 22.09 10.64 0.17
C ILE A 54 23.55 10.47 0.59
N GLN A 55 23.78 10.12 1.85
CA GLN A 55 25.10 9.75 2.37
C GLN A 55 25.11 8.31 2.87
N LEU A 56 25.86 7.44 2.20
CA LEU A 56 25.95 6.04 2.59
C LEU A 56 26.75 5.87 3.89
N LYS A 57 26.40 4.87 4.71
CA LYS A 57 27.09 4.52 5.97
C LYS A 57 28.52 4.02 5.76
N CYS A 58 28.89 3.63 4.54
CA CYS A 58 30.26 3.29 4.21
C CYS A 58 31.15 4.54 4.36
N HIS A 59 31.85 4.60 5.50
CA HIS A 59 32.90 5.54 5.82
C HIS A 59 32.55 7.05 5.85
N ASP A 60 31.30 7.45 6.14
CA ASP A 60 30.86 8.84 6.38
C ASP A 60 31.29 9.88 5.31
N ARG A 61 31.71 9.44 4.12
CA ARG A 61 32.42 10.28 3.13
C ARG A 61 31.81 10.23 1.73
N HIS A 62 30.90 9.30 1.48
CA HIS A 62 30.29 9.14 0.17
C HIS A 62 28.90 9.74 0.16
N VAL A 63 28.81 10.92 -0.45
CA VAL A 63 27.56 11.65 -0.66
C VAL A 63 27.24 11.68 -2.15
N PHE A 64 25.98 11.48 -2.49
CA PHE A 64 25.48 11.34 -3.85
C PHE A 64 24.18 12.12 -4.04
N HIS A 65 23.87 12.50 -5.28
CA HIS A 65 22.48 12.81 -5.65
C HIS A 65 21.66 11.53 -5.63
N LYS A 66 20.40 11.64 -5.19
CA LYS A 66 19.43 10.52 -5.23
C LYS A 66 19.33 9.91 -6.62
N SER A 67 19.20 10.76 -7.63
CA SER A 67 19.09 10.39 -9.04
C SER A 67 20.33 9.65 -9.57
N CYS A 68 21.52 9.98 -9.06
CA CYS A 68 22.77 9.34 -9.50
C CYS A 68 22.97 7.96 -8.84
N LEU A 69 22.59 7.81 -7.56
CA LEU A 69 22.91 6.63 -6.77
C LEU A 69 21.90 5.49 -6.97
N PHE A 70 20.60 5.79 -7.04
CA PHE A 70 19.57 4.74 -6.99
C PHE A 70 19.65 3.71 -8.13
N PRO A 71 19.90 4.09 -9.40
CA PRO A 71 20.03 3.09 -10.47
C PRO A 71 21.14 2.05 -10.17
N LEU A 72 22.25 2.49 -9.56
CA LEU A 72 23.40 1.63 -9.27
C LEU A 72 23.16 0.72 -8.05
N LEU A 73 22.45 1.21 -7.04
CA LEU A 73 22.08 0.39 -5.89
C LEU A 73 21.09 -0.71 -6.24
N VAL A 74 20.16 -0.44 -7.17
CA VAL A 74 19.21 -1.45 -7.65
C VAL A 74 19.92 -2.55 -8.43
N GLU A 75 20.95 -2.20 -9.19
CA GLU A 75 21.70 -3.17 -10.00
C GLU A 75 22.68 -4.01 -9.16
N LYS A 76 23.42 -3.39 -8.23
CA LYS A 76 24.58 -4.03 -7.58
C LYS A 76 24.47 -4.19 -6.07
N GLY A 77 23.61 -3.45 -5.38
CA GLY A 77 23.48 -3.49 -3.91
C GLY A 77 24.68 -2.93 -3.12
N ASP A 78 25.77 -2.56 -3.80
CA ASP A 78 27.01 -2.08 -3.20
C ASP A 78 27.23 -0.59 -3.45
N CYS A 79 28.02 0.05 -2.59
CA CYS A 79 28.47 1.42 -2.81
C CYS A 79 29.28 1.50 -4.11
N PRO A 80 28.96 2.39 -5.06
CA PRO A 80 29.65 2.44 -6.34
C PRO A 80 31.08 2.99 -6.26
N VAL A 81 31.50 3.53 -5.10
CA VAL A 81 32.83 4.11 -4.89
C VAL A 81 33.78 3.14 -4.21
N CYS A 82 33.36 2.49 -3.12
CA CYS A 82 34.21 1.57 -2.35
C CYS A 82 33.80 0.11 -2.44
N HIS A 83 32.69 -0.21 -3.11
CA HIS A 83 32.11 -1.55 -3.17
C HIS A 83 31.76 -2.16 -1.81
N ASP A 84 31.66 -1.32 -0.76
CA ASP A 84 31.10 -1.77 0.51
C ASP A 84 29.61 -2.10 0.30
N PRO A 85 29.15 -3.28 0.74
CA PRO A 85 27.73 -3.61 0.75
C PRO A 85 26.98 -2.55 1.56
N VAL A 86 25.98 -1.93 0.95
CA VAL A 86 25.17 -0.90 1.63
C VAL A 86 24.28 -1.52 2.72
N LEU A 87 24.12 -2.84 2.67
CA LEU A 87 23.47 -3.68 3.68
C LEU A 87 24.54 -4.27 4.61
N SER A 88 24.56 -3.86 5.88
CA SER A 88 25.63 -4.27 6.79
C SER A 88 25.65 -5.78 7.07
N SER A 89 26.87 -6.28 7.23
CA SER A 89 27.31 -7.64 7.51
C SER A 89 26.96 -8.18 8.91
N ALA A 90 25.93 -7.63 9.57
CA ALA A 90 25.50 -8.03 10.92
C ALA A 90 24.82 -9.41 11.02
N HIS A 91 24.89 -10.26 9.98
CA HIS A 91 24.39 -11.64 10.00
C HIS A 91 25.44 -12.72 9.68
N ARG A 92 26.74 -12.42 9.77
CA ARG A 92 27.79 -13.45 9.81
C ARG A 92 28.43 -13.52 11.19
N SER A 93 27.80 -14.26 12.11
CA SER A 93 28.45 -14.86 13.29
C SER A 93 27.55 -15.94 13.91
N LEU A 94 27.65 -17.16 13.37
CA LEU A 94 27.51 -18.39 14.15
C LEU A 94 28.65 -19.30 13.69
N GLN A 95 29.80 -19.19 14.36
CA GLN A 95 30.85 -20.20 14.28
C GLN A 95 30.45 -21.36 15.19
N VAL A 96 30.08 -22.49 14.59
CA VAL A 96 30.30 -23.79 15.19
C VAL A 96 31.54 -24.36 14.51
N LEU A 97 32.55 -24.66 15.33
CA LEU A 97 33.73 -25.42 14.95
C LEU A 97 33.31 -26.75 14.29
N THR A 98 33.77 -27.01 13.07
CA THR A 98 34.35 -28.31 12.69
C THR A 98 35.16 -28.16 11.41
N SER A 99 36.19 -28.98 11.34
CA SER A 99 37.29 -29.00 10.39
C SER A 99 36.99 -29.77 9.11
N SER A 100 37.67 -29.34 8.06
CA SER A 100 38.14 -30.07 6.87
C SER A 100 37.29 -30.08 5.58
N PRO A 101 37.98 -30.09 4.41
CA PRO A 101 37.42 -29.80 3.10
C PRO A 101 37.14 -31.07 2.31
N THR A 102 36.00 -31.12 1.60
CA THR A 102 35.74 -31.84 0.33
C THR A 102 34.24 -32.03 0.19
N GLY A 103 33.73 -31.91 -1.04
CA GLY A 103 32.39 -32.40 -1.37
C GLY A 103 31.53 -31.39 -2.09
N VAL A 104 31.56 -31.45 -3.41
CA VAL A 104 30.54 -30.88 -4.30
C VAL A 104 29.18 -31.47 -3.94
N PHE A 105 28.18 -30.62 -3.72
CA PHE A 105 26.78 -30.96 -3.93
C PHE A 105 26.13 -29.88 -4.79
N ALA A 106 25.85 -30.24 -6.04
CA ALA A 106 24.83 -29.58 -6.83
C ALA A 106 23.50 -30.23 -6.44
N LEU A 107 22.57 -29.47 -5.86
CA LEU A 107 21.16 -29.85 -5.84
C LEU A 107 20.28 -28.61 -5.97
N MET A 108 19.56 -28.63 -7.09
CA MET A 108 18.23 -28.09 -7.34
C MET A 108 18.06 -26.58 -7.29
N GLU A 109 18.00 -26.03 -8.51
CA GLU A 109 17.14 -24.90 -8.84
C GLU A 109 15.76 -25.10 -8.22
N THR A 110 15.52 -24.52 -7.05
CA THR A 110 14.15 -24.32 -6.57
C THR A 110 13.59 -23.10 -7.30
N PRO A 111 12.46 -23.23 -8.00
CA PRO A 111 11.84 -22.09 -8.65
C PRO A 111 11.40 -21.12 -7.56
N VAL A 112 11.94 -19.91 -7.61
CA VAL A 112 11.45 -18.76 -6.85
C VAL A 112 9.96 -18.61 -7.19
N PRO A 113 9.00 -18.75 -6.24
CA PRO A 113 7.64 -18.34 -6.52
C PRO A 113 7.70 -16.84 -6.82
N PRO A 114 7.15 -16.39 -7.96
CA PRO A 114 7.31 -15.03 -8.42
C PRO A 114 6.74 -14.10 -7.36
N ALA A 115 7.69 -13.35 -6.81
CA ALA A 115 7.53 -12.00 -6.31
C ALA A 115 6.41 -11.29 -7.07
N ILE A 116 5.56 -10.57 -6.33
CA ILE A 116 4.64 -9.52 -6.79
C ILE A 116 4.63 -9.32 -8.29
N VAL A 117 3.56 -9.75 -8.95
CA VAL A 117 3.51 -9.60 -10.39
C VAL A 117 3.19 -8.13 -10.74
N HIS A 118 2.28 -7.51 -9.98
CA HIS A 118 1.84 -6.13 -10.22
C HIS A 118 1.55 -5.37 -8.92
N TYR A 119 1.95 -4.10 -8.85
CA TYR A 119 1.80 -3.25 -7.67
C TYR A 119 1.59 -1.78 -8.01
N ALA A 120 1.11 -1.03 -7.02
CA ALA A 120 0.93 0.40 -7.11
C ALA A 120 2.27 1.15 -7.08
N THR A 121 2.45 2.10 -7.98
CA THR A 121 3.66 2.93 -8.04
C THR A 121 3.34 4.38 -7.66
N ASN A 122 4.35 5.14 -7.21
CA ASN A 122 4.20 6.57 -6.89
C ASN A 122 3.14 6.88 -5.81
N THR A 123 2.95 5.96 -4.86
CA THR A 123 1.92 6.08 -3.81
C THR A 123 2.58 6.36 -2.46
N THR A 124 2.05 7.33 -1.72
CA THR A 124 2.36 7.54 -0.30
C THR A 124 1.30 6.85 0.55
N LEU A 125 1.71 5.97 1.45
CA LEU A 125 0.79 5.35 2.39
C LEU A 125 0.50 6.30 3.56
N TYR A 126 -0.78 6.62 3.78
CA TYR A 126 -1.24 7.37 4.92
C TYR A 126 -1.85 6.43 5.96
N ARG A 127 -1.62 6.75 7.25
CA ARG A 127 -2.07 5.95 8.40
C ARG A 127 -2.56 6.83 9.53
N TYR A 128 -3.15 6.24 10.55
CA TYR A 128 -3.52 6.96 11.77
C TYR A 128 -2.37 7.78 12.32
N HIS A 129 -2.73 8.95 12.85
CA HIS A 129 -1.80 9.93 13.42
C HIS A 129 -0.81 10.54 12.42
N SER A 130 -0.97 10.29 11.12
CA SER A 130 -0.25 11.06 10.11
C SER A 130 -0.65 12.53 10.23
N GLU A 131 0.30 13.42 9.96
CA GLU A 131 0.05 14.87 9.96
C GLU A 131 -0.37 15.43 11.34
N GLY A 132 -0.14 14.68 12.42
CA GLY A 132 -0.46 15.10 13.78
C GLY A 132 -1.95 15.07 14.14
N THR A 133 -2.82 14.60 13.23
CA THR A 133 -4.27 14.49 13.47
C THR A 133 -4.59 13.26 14.32
N ASP A 134 -5.43 13.40 15.35
CA ASP A 134 -5.92 12.25 16.11
C ASP A 134 -7.17 11.65 15.46
N ASP A 135 -6.93 10.83 14.43
CA ASP A 135 -7.98 10.17 13.64
C ASP A 135 -8.20 8.70 14.05
N PHE A 136 -7.75 8.34 15.26
CA PHE A 136 -7.80 6.98 15.75
C PHE A 136 -9.24 6.47 15.91
N GLY A 137 -9.52 5.34 15.27
CA GLY A 137 -10.82 4.65 15.37
C GLY A 137 -11.91 5.20 14.45
N TRP A 138 -11.63 6.20 13.61
CA TRP A 138 -12.59 6.74 12.65
C TRP A 138 -11.97 7.17 11.30
N GLY A 139 -10.64 7.38 11.25
CA GLY A 139 -9.96 7.90 10.06
C GLY A 139 -9.62 6.90 8.96
N CYS A 140 -9.90 5.60 9.11
CA CYS A 140 -9.27 4.57 8.28
C CYS A 140 -9.60 4.71 6.79
N ALA A 141 -10.86 5.02 6.48
CA ALA A 141 -11.29 5.32 5.13
C ALA A 141 -10.64 6.59 4.57
N TRP A 142 -10.62 7.66 5.36
CA TRP A 142 -9.99 8.92 4.96
C TRP A 142 -8.50 8.75 4.64
N ARG A 143 -7.76 7.96 5.42
CA ARG A 143 -6.35 7.63 5.15
C ARG A 143 -6.19 6.76 3.90
N SER A 144 -7.11 5.84 3.65
CA SER A 144 -7.13 5.06 2.41
C SER A 144 -7.42 5.94 1.18
N ILE A 145 -8.30 6.95 1.31
CA ILE A 145 -8.58 7.96 0.29
C ILE A 145 -7.35 8.86 0.04
N GLN A 146 -6.69 9.36 1.09
CA GLN A 146 -5.42 10.10 0.95
C GLN A 146 -4.36 9.26 0.24
N THR A 147 -4.26 7.98 0.59
CA THR A 147 -3.36 7.03 -0.09
C THR A 147 -3.69 6.93 -1.58
N CYS A 148 -4.98 6.81 -1.93
CA CYS A 148 -5.41 6.80 -3.34
C CYS A 148 -5.12 8.11 -4.08
N LEU A 149 -5.38 9.26 -3.47
CA LEU A 149 -5.12 10.58 -4.05
C LEU A 149 -3.62 10.82 -4.30
N SER A 150 -2.76 10.33 -3.40
CA SER A 150 -1.31 10.49 -3.51
C SER A 150 -0.71 9.87 -4.77
N HIS A 151 -1.27 8.75 -5.24
CA HIS A 151 -0.88 8.10 -6.48
C HIS A 151 -0.99 9.05 -7.69
N TYR A 152 -2.01 9.91 -7.66
CA TYR A 152 -2.26 10.92 -8.68
C TYR A 152 -1.51 12.23 -8.41
N GLY A 153 -0.56 12.27 -7.47
CA GLY A 153 0.18 13.47 -7.11
C GLY A 153 -0.65 14.53 -6.37
N ILE A 154 -1.83 14.16 -5.86
CA ILE A 154 -2.67 15.07 -5.05
C ILE A 154 -2.27 14.93 -3.59
N THR A 155 -1.61 15.97 -3.07
CA THR A 155 -1.27 16.08 -1.65
C THR A 155 -2.32 16.92 -0.94
N ILE A 156 -3.11 16.31 -0.07
CA ILE A 156 -4.14 16.97 0.74
C ILE A 156 -4.04 16.49 2.18
N THR A 157 -4.15 17.41 3.15
CA THR A 157 -4.10 17.05 4.57
C THR A 157 -5.40 16.38 5.00
N MET A 158 -5.37 15.58 6.07
CA MET A 158 -6.58 14.98 6.65
C MET A 158 -7.61 16.03 7.04
N ALA A 159 -7.15 17.13 7.64
CA ALA A 159 -8.01 18.24 8.05
C ALA A 159 -8.69 18.90 6.84
N ASP A 160 -7.96 19.16 5.75
CA ASP A 160 -8.52 19.76 4.54
C ASP A 160 -9.47 18.81 3.82
N LEU A 161 -9.11 17.53 3.74
CA LEU A 161 -9.94 16.50 3.12
C LEU A 161 -11.28 16.37 3.86
N TYR A 162 -11.23 16.26 5.19
CA TYR A 162 -12.41 16.18 6.04
C TYR A 162 -13.23 17.48 6.02
N HIS A 163 -12.58 18.65 6.06
CA HIS A 163 -13.29 19.94 6.01
C HIS A 163 -14.08 20.11 4.70
N ARG A 164 -13.50 19.68 3.57
CA ARG A 164 -14.14 19.78 2.25
C ARG A 164 -15.25 18.76 2.06
N PHE A 165 -15.04 17.51 2.46
CA PHE A 165 -15.90 16.39 2.06
C PHE A 165 -16.55 15.63 3.21
N GLY A 166 -16.27 15.99 4.47
CA GLY A 166 -16.86 15.34 5.65
C GLY A 166 -18.28 15.80 5.97
N ARG A 167 -18.82 16.75 5.20
CA ARG A 167 -20.22 17.18 5.25
C ARG A 167 -21.00 16.56 4.11
N GLU A 168 -22.18 16.06 4.42
CA GLU A 168 -23.06 15.41 3.46
C GLU A 168 -23.43 16.34 2.30
N GLU A 169 -23.66 17.62 2.59
CA GLU A 169 -24.03 18.63 1.59
C GLU A 169 -22.95 18.81 0.52
N SER A 170 -21.68 18.58 0.86
CA SER A 170 -20.57 18.61 -0.10
C SER A 170 -20.58 17.41 -1.05
N LEU A 171 -21.21 16.30 -0.66
CA LEU A 171 -21.18 15.04 -1.39
C LEU A 171 -22.42 14.82 -2.28
N ILE A 172 -23.58 15.34 -1.87
CA ILE A 172 -24.83 15.21 -2.63
C ILE A 172 -24.69 15.67 -4.10
N PRO A 173 -24.05 16.82 -4.43
CA PRO A 173 -23.86 17.21 -5.82
C PRO A 173 -23.01 16.21 -6.61
N LEU A 174 -21.94 15.69 -6.01
CA LEU A 174 -21.06 14.71 -6.65
C LEU A 174 -21.79 13.39 -6.89
N TYR A 175 -22.58 12.93 -5.92
CA TYR A 175 -23.38 11.73 -6.07
C TYR A 175 -24.39 11.87 -7.21
N ARG A 176 -25.12 12.99 -7.28
CA ARG A 176 -26.10 13.22 -8.36
C ARG A 176 -25.46 13.25 -9.75
N GLN A 177 -24.19 13.64 -9.85
CA GLN A 177 -23.45 13.58 -11.11
C GLN A 177 -23.12 12.14 -11.53
N ILE A 178 -22.70 11.30 -10.59
CA ILE A 178 -22.29 9.92 -10.88
C ILE A 178 -23.52 9.00 -11.01
N TYR A 179 -24.56 9.25 -10.21
CA TYR A 179 -25.74 8.41 -10.05
C TYR A 179 -27.06 9.20 -10.23
N PRO A 180 -27.29 9.85 -11.39
CA PRO A 180 -28.41 10.77 -11.58
C PRO A 180 -29.80 10.13 -11.44
N ASN A 181 -29.89 8.80 -11.64
CA ASN A 181 -31.13 8.05 -11.59
C ASN A 181 -31.33 7.28 -10.28
N HIS A 182 -30.44 7.46 -9.30
CA HIS A 182 -30.53 6.80 -8.01
C HIS A 182 -30.80 7.83 -6.91
N PRO A 183 -31.76 7.58 -6.01
CA PRO A 183 -31.98 8.48 -4.89
C PRO A 183 -30.74 8.48 -4.00
N TRP A 184 -30.30 9.68 -3.61
CA TRP A 184 -29.35 9.78 -2.51
C TRP A 184 -30.05 9.31 -1.25
N THR A 185 -29.52 8.27 -0.64
CA THR A 185 -29.84 7.90 0.73
C THR A 185 -28.63 8.23 1.58
N LEU A 186 -28.84 8.80 2.77
CA LEU A 186 -27.81 8.74 3.79
C LEU A 186 -27.56 7.26 4.05
N GLY A 187 -26.48 6.72 3.50
CA GLY A 187 -25.94 5.47 4.01
C GLY A 187 -25.73 5.64 5.51
N SER A 188 -25.93 4.58 6.30
CA SER A 188 -25.71 4.60 7.74
C SER A 188 -24.30 5.12 8.14
N SER A 189 -23.35 5.10 7.19
CA SER A 189 -22.00 5.68 7.31
C SER A 189 -22.00 7.16 7.71
N TYR A 190 -22.96 7.97 7.27
CA TYR A 190 -23.04 9.40 7.62
C TYR A 190 -23.80 9.69 8.93
N ALA A 191 -24.40 8.67 9.56
CA ALA A 191 -25.03 8.83 10.86
C ALA A 191 -24.02 8.94 12.02
N ASP A 192 -22.73 8.63 11.78
CA ASP A 192 -21.67 8.83 12.78
C ASP A 192 -21.30 10.32 12.84
N PRO A 193 -21.43 11.01 14.00
CA PRO A 193 -21.07 12.42 14.14
C PRO A 193 -19.57 12.69 13.93
N ARG A 194 -18.73 11.66 13.84
CA ARG A 194 -17.31 11.75 13.51
C ARG A 194 -17.03 11.71 12.00
N GLY A 195 -18.07 11.60 11.17
CA GLY A 195 -17.97 11.63 9.71
C GLY A 195 -17.22 10.42 9.16
N TRP A 196 -17.74 9.22 9.40
CA TRP A 196 -17.17 8.00 8.84
C TRP A 196 -17.22 8.04 7.31
N ALA A 197 -16.15 7.61 6.65
CA ALA A 197 -16.09 7.47 5.19
C ALA A 197 -16.00 5.99 4.81
N ASP A 198 -16.30 5.68 3.56
CA ASP A 198 -16.22 4.33 3.00
C ASP A 198 -15.84 4.43 1.51
N PRO A 199 -15.74 3.31 0.77
CA PRO A 199 -15.36 3.35 -0.64
C PRO A 199 -16.35 4.12 -1.55
N ILE A 200 -17.63 4.30 -1.18
CA ILE A 200 -18.55 5.17 -1.92
C ILE A 200 -18.14 6.62 -1.72
N ILE A 201 -17.90 7.04 -0.46
CA ILE A 201 -17.40 8.38 -0.17
C ILE A 201 -16.08 8.64 -0.89
N GLY A 202 -15.18 7.63 -0.89
CA GLY A 202 -13.94 7.67 -1.66
C GLY A 202 -14.19 7.88 -3.16
N GLN A 203 -15.18 7.22 -3.75
CA GLN A 203 -15.53 7.39 -5.16
C GLN A 203 -15.99 8.83 -5.46
N LEU A 204 -16.86 9.40 -4.60
CA LEU A 204 -17.34 10.77 -4.76
C LEU A 204 -16.19 11.77 -4.68
N ILE A 205 -15.29 11.59 -3.72
CA ILE A 205 -14.12 12.46 -3.54
C ILE A 205 -13.18 12.34 -4.74
N LEU A 206 -12.89 11.12 -5.20
CA LEU A 206 -12.06 10.92 -6.38
C LEU A 206 -12.68 11.60 -7.61
N HIS A 207 -13.98 11.46 -7.82
CA HIS A 207 -14.71 12.14 -8.91
C HIS A 207 -14.60 13.67 -8.79
N GLY A 208 -14.83 14.23 -7.60
CA GLY A 208 -14.65 15.67 -7.34
C GLY A 208 -13.21 16.14 -7.56
N MET A 209 -12.22 15.27 -7.33
CA MET A 209 -10.80 15.51 -7.59
C MET A 209 -10.36 15.19 -9.03
N GLY A 210 -11.32 14.95 -9.92
CA GLY A 210 -11.06 14.71 -11.32
C GLY A 210 -10.50 13.31 -11.64
N ILE A 211 -10.74 12.32 -10.77
CA ILE A 211 -10.26 10.93 -10.90
C ILE A 211 -11.44 9.99 -11.12
N ARG A 212 -11.42 9.27 -12.24
CA ARG A 212 -12.36 8.19 -12.52
C ARG A 212 -12.09 7.01 -11.60
N SER A 213 -13.17 6.36 -11.16
CA SER A 213 -13.08 5.19 -10.31
C SER A 213 -14.30 4.30 -10.45
N ASP A 214 -14.08 3.00 -10.28
CA ASP A 214 -15.13 1.99 -10.34
C ASP A 214 -15.34 1.37 -8.96
N LEU A 215 -16.60 1.13 -8.61
CA LEU A 215 -17.02 0.58 -7.32
C LEU A 215 -17.65 -0.81 -7.51
N PHE A 216 -17.33 -1.74 -6.61
CA PHE A 216 -17.91 -3.08 -6.59
C PHE A 216 -18.18 -3.55 -5.16
N PHE A 217 -19.08 -4.51 -5.04
CA PHE A 217 -19.18 -5.38 -3.88
C PHE A 217 -18.50 -6.72 -4.15
N VAL A 218 -18.08 -7.41 -3.08
CA VAL A 218 -17.51 -8.76 -3.14
C VAL A 218 -18.28 -9.68 -2.20
N ASN A 219 -18.76 -10.81 -2.71
CA ASN A 219 -19.58 -11.81 -1.99
C ASN A 219 -20.89 -11.28 -1.39
N GLY A 220 -21.43 -10.22 -1.98
CA GLY A 220 -22.70 -9.62 -1.58
C GLY A 220 -22.52 -8.23 -0.97
N ARG A 221 -23.65 -7.58 -0.68
CA ARG A 221 -23.69 -6.21 -0.16
C ARG A 221 -23.45 -6.17 1.34
N LEU A 222 -22.75 -5.14 1.78
CA LEU A 222 -22.61 -4.81 3.18
C LEU A 222 -23.97 -4.39 3.77
N ARG A 223 -24.17 -4.54 5.08
CA ARG A 223 -25.49 -4.27 5.70
C ARG A 223 -25.83 -2.78 5.63
N SER A 224 -24.82 -1.93 5.71
CA SER A 224 -24.90 -0.47 5.58
C SER A 224 -25.26 0.00 4.16
N THR A 225 -25.29 -0.92 3.18
CA THR A 225 -25.26 -0.61 1.74
C THR A 225 -26.39 -1.22 0.92
N GLU A 226 -27.50 -1.62 1.55
CA GLU A 226 -28.62 -2.26 0.85
C GLU A 226 -29.20 -1.37 -0.28
N ASP A 227 -29.15 -0.05 -0.12
CA ASP A 227 -29.63 0.92 -1.11
C ASP A 227 -28.80 0.98 -2.39
N TYR A 228 -27.55 0.48 -2.38
CA TYR A 228 -26.66 0.48 -3.55
C TYR A 228 -26.85 -0.79 -4.40
N SER A 229 -28.12 -1.10 -4.69
CA SER A 229 -28.53 -2.27 -5.48
C SER A 229 -27.99 -2.26 -6.92
N TRP A 230 -27.67 -1.08 -7.44
CA TRP A 230 -27.09 -0.87 -8.77
C TRP A 230 -25.62 -1.26 -8.87
N CYS A 231 -24.89 -1.36 -7.73
CA CYS A 231 -23.46 -1.66 -7.74
C CYS A 231 -23.22 -3.16 -8.02
N PRO A 232 -22.33 -3.52 -8.97
CA PRO A 232 -22.08 -4.92 -9.32
C PRO A 232 -21.43 -5.71 -8.17
N ILE A 233 -21.71 -7.01 -8.13
CA ILE A 233 -21.14 -7.94 -7.14
C ILE A 233 -20.17 -8.89 -7.83
N LEU A 234 -18.95 -8.98 -7.29
CA LEU A 234 -17.91 -9.91 -7.69
C LEU A 234 -17.85 -11.10 -6.72
N ASN A 235 -17.45 -12.26 -7.21
CA ASN A 235 -16.88 -13.31 -6.36
C ASN A 235 -15.35 -13.14 -6.30
N PHE A 236 -14.66 -13.91 -5.45
CA PHE A 236 -13.22 -13.78 -5.30
C PHE A 236 -12.43 -14.00 -6.61
N ARG A 237 -12.83 -14.95 -7.45
CA ARG A 237 -12.15 -15.21 -8.73
C ARG A 237 -12.23 -14.01 -9.67
N LEU A 238 -13.40 -13.38 -9.79
CA LEU A 238 -13.57 -12.17 -10.60
C LEU A 238 -12.82 -10.98 -9.99
N LEU A 239 -12.79 -10.86 -8.66
CA LEU A 239 -11.98 -9.86 -7.97
C LEU A 239 -10.49 -10.03 -8.28
N GLN A 240 -9.96 -11.25 -8.20
CA GLN A 240 -8.55 -11.56 -8.49
C GLN A 240 -8.19 -11.14 -9.92
N GLN A 241 -9.00 -11.52 -10.91
CA GLN A 241 -8.81 -11.14 -12.32
C GLN A 241 -8.82 -9.62 -12.50
N ARG A 242 -9.75 -8.94 -11.83
CA ARG A 242 -9.86 -7.48 -11.89
C ARG A 242 -8.66 -6.79 -11.25
N LEU A 243 -8.18 -7.27 -10.09
CA LEU A 243 -6.98 -6.74 -9.45
C LEU A 243 -5.74 -6.90 -10.33
N LEU A 244 -5.56 -8.07 -10.96
CA LEU A 244 -4.46 -8.30 -11.90
C LEU A 244 -4.50 -7.29 -13.05
N GLN A 245 -5.64 -7.17 -13.73
CA GLN A 245 -5.81 -6.21 -14.83
C GLN A 245 -5.59 -4.76 -14.38
N HIS A 246 -6.11 -4.41 -13.19
CA HIS A 246 -6.01 -3.07 -12.63
C HIS A 246 -4.56 -2.68 -12.35
N PHE A 247 -3.79 -3.53 -11.65
CA PHE A 247 -2.40 -3.21 -11.36
C PHE A 247 -1.49 -3.33 -12.59
N GLN A 248 -1.88 -4.08 -13.63
CA GLN A 248 -1.20 -4.05 -14.93
C GLN A 248 -1.38 -2.71 -15.63
N THR A 249 -2.60 -2.16 -15.60
CA THR A 249 -3.00 -1.02 -16.43
C THR A 249 -2.81 0.31 -15.71
N HIS A 250 -3.34 0.42 -14.49
CA HIS A 250 -3.47 1.67 -13.75
C HIS A 250 -2.38 1.86 -12.70
N LYS A 251 -1.87 0.77 -12.11
CA LYS A 251 -0.85 0.81 -11.04
C LYS A 251 -1.22 1.74 -9.89
N SER A 252 -2.50 1.90 -9.62
CA SER A 252 -3.03 2.72 -8.52
C SER A 252 -3.47 1.82 -7.36
N PRO A 253 -3.38 2.30 -6.11
CA PRO A 253 -3.88 1.58 -4.94
C PRO A 253 -5.40 1.37 -5.03
N VAL A 254 -5.89 0.28 -4.43
CA VAL A 254 -7.30 -0.10 -4.41
C VAL A 254 -7.82 -0.09 -2.99
N MET A 255 -8.86 0.69 -2.69
CA MET A 255 -9.43 0.80 -1.35
C MET A 255 -10.45 -0.33 -1.12
N ILE A 256 -10.39 -0.99 0.04
CA ILE A 256 -11.33 -2.06 0.45
C ILE A 256 -11.93 -1.76 1.82
N ASP A 257 -13.17 -2.16 2.04
CA ASP A 257 -13.89 -1.95 3.31
C ASP A 257 -14.84 -3.12 3.63
N ASP A 258 -14.93 -3.54 4.89
CA ASP A 258 -15.80 -4.62 5.38
C ASP A 258 -16.88 -4.18 6.39
N ASP A 259 -17.36 -2.93 6.30
CA ASP A 259 -18.18 -2.18 7.27
C ASP A 259 -17.44 -1.70 8.53
N LEU A 260 -16.32 -2.34 8.89
CA LEU A 260 -15.62 -2.06 10.15
C LEU A 260 -14.23 -1.47 9.93
N TYR A 261 -13.51 -1.97 8.92
CA TYR A 261 -12.14 -1.56 8.66
C TYR A 261 -11.92 -1.28 7.19
N THR A 262 -11.40 -0.08 6.90
CA THR A 262 -10.91 0.26 5.58
C THR A 262 -9.41 0.06 5.46
N MET A 263 -8.98 -0.51 4.35
CA MET A 263 -7.58 -0.76 4.03
C MET A 263 -7.32 -0.48 2.55
N THR A 264 -6.05 -0.56 2.16
CA THR A 264 -5.65 -0.38 0.77
C THR A 264 -4.92 -1.62 0.26
N ILE A 265 -5.34 -2.19 -0.86
CA ILE A 265 -4.54 -3.15 -1.62
C ILE A 265 -3.55 -2.35 -2.46
N LEU A 266 -2.27 -2.63 -2.27
CA LEU A 266 -1.12 -2.00 -2.94
C LEU A 266 -0.53 -2.89 -4.04
N GLY A 267 -0.94 -4.15 -4.15
CA GLY A 267 -0.45 -5.06 -5.17
C GLY A 267 -1.00 -6.46 -5.04
N ILE A 268 -0.76 -7.26 -6.08
CA ILE A 268 -1.24 -8.62 -6.21
C ILE A 268 -0.17 -9.51 -6.87
N GLY A 269 -0.07 -10.75 -6.40
CA GLY A 269 0.59 -11.85 -7.10
C GLY A 269 -0.28 -13.10 -7.08
N VAL A 270 -0.23 -13.90 -8.15
CA VAL A 270 -0.94 -15.18 -8.23
C VAL A 270 0.06 -16.25 -8.66
N HIS A 271 0.17 -17.32 -7.88
CA HIS A 271 1.08 -18.43 -8.14
C HIS A 271 0.50 -19.74 -7.60
N ASP A 272 0.47 -20.79 -8.42
CA ASP A 272 -0.04 -22.11 -8.05
C ASP A 272 -1.40 -22.09 -7.34
N GLY A 273 -2.34 -21.28 -7.86
CA GLY A 273 -3.67 -21.10 -7.27
C GLY A 273 -3.72 -20.21 -6.01
N LEU A 274 -2.57 -19.87 -5.43
CA LEU A 274 -2.49 -18.95 -4.29
C LEU A 274 -2.51 -17.50 -4.75
N THR A 275 -3.21 -16.65 -4.01
CA THR A 275 -3.22 -15.20 -4.20
C THR A 275 -2.46 -14.53 -3.07
N SER A 276 -1.48 -13.70 -3.40
CA SER A 276 -0.83 -12.79 -2.45
C SER A 276 -1.35 -11.37 -2.66
N LEU A 277 -1.79 -10.72 -1.58
CA LEU A 277 -2.22 -9.32 -1.60
C LEU A 277 -1.30 -8.50 -0.73
N TRP A 278 -0.82 -7.38 -1.26
CA TRP A 278 -0.04 -6.40 -0.52
C TRP A 278 -0.99 -5.38 0.09
N ILE A 279 -0.98 -5.26 1.40
CA ILE A 279 -1.95 -4.50 2.16
C ILE A 279 -1.27 -3.30 2.80
N GLY A 280 -1.70 -2.10 2.44
CA GLY A 280 -1.49 -0.85 3.16
C GLY A 280 -2.58 -0.67 4.21
N ASP A 281 -2.22 -0.88 5.47
CA ASP A 281 -3.14 -0.86 6.60
C ASP A 281 -2.97 0.45 7.40
N PRO A 282 -4.00 1.31 7.46
CA PRO A 282 -3.91 2.58 8.17
C PRO A 282 -3.94 2.43 9.70
N HIS A 283 -4.26 1.24 10.24
CA HIS A 283 -4.56 1.00 11.66
C HIS A 283 -3.33 0.79 12.55
N VAL A 284 -2.24 1.49 12.26
CA VAL A 284 -1.00 1.36 13.03
C VAL A 284 -1.09 2.17 14.32
N MET A 285 -0.81 1.56 15.46
CA MET A 285 -0.87 2.25 16.76
C MET A 285 0.20 3.35 16.86
N ARG A 286 -0.13 4.47 17.53
CA ARG A 286 0.75 5.65 17.70
C ARG A 286 2.15 5.35 18.26
N LYS A 287 2.28 4.35 19.14
CA LYS A 287 3.55 3.95 19.77
C LYS A 287 4.23 2.87 18.93
N ILE A 288 4.75 3.28 17.79
CA ILE A 288 5.48 2.38 16.89
C ILE A 288 6.91 2.26 17.40
N THR A 289 7.29 1.07 17.84
CA THR A 289 8.70 0.74 18.09
C THR A 289 9.37 0.09 16.88
N ILE A 290 8.59 -0.33 15.89
CA ILE A 290 9.07 -1.03 14.69
C ILE A 290 8.79 -0.16 13.44
N PRO A 291 9.82 0.45 12.82
CA PRO A 291 9.69 1.45 11.76
C PRO A 291 8.88 1.06 10.51
N SER A 292 8.52 -0.22 10.35
CA SER A 292 7.93 -0.80 9.13
C SER A 292 6.49 -1.30 9.27
N ILE A 293 5.78 -0.93 10.33
CA ILE A 293 4.38 -1.36 10.50
C ILE A 293 3.46 -0.54 9.61
N GLY A 294 2.62 -1.24 8.84
CA GLY A 294 1.60 -0.66 7.96
C GLY A 294 1.54 -1.27 6.56
N ILE A 295 2.58 -2.00 6.12
CA ILE A 295 2.55 -2.79 4.88
C ILE A 295 2.85 -4.25 5.19
N TYR A 296 2.01 -5.15 4.70
CA TYR A 296 2.21 -6.60 4.82
C TYR A 296 1.54 -7.37 3.69
N VAL A 297 1.91 -8.64 3.57
CA VAL A 297 1.33 -9.57 2.60
C VAL A 297 0.30 -10.45 3.29
N VAL A 298 -0.82 -10.68 2.62
CA VAL A 298 -1.81 -11.70 2.96
C VAL A 298 -1.82 -12.76 1.86
N ILE A 299 -1.79 -14.04 2.26
CA ILE A 299 -1.86 -15.19 1.36
C ILE A 299 -3.25 -15.81 1.45
N LEU A 300 -3.88 -16.00 0.30
CA LEU A 300 -5.23 -16.55 0.15
C LEU A 300 -5.20 -17.78 -0.76
N ASP A 301 -6.11 -18.72 -0.53
CA ASP A 301 -6.37 -19.82 -1.46
C ASP A 301 -7.21 -19.37 -2.67
N GLU A 302 -7.50 -20.32 -3.58
CA GLU A 302 -8.30 -20.08 -4.79
C GLU A 302 -9.74 -19.62 -4.52
N GLN A 303 -10.27 -19.91 -3.32
CA GLN A 303 -11.60 -19.51 -2.89
C GLN A 303 -11.58 -18.19 -2.11
N GLY A 304 -10.40 -17.64 -1.84
CA GLY A 304 -10.21 -16.41 -1.09
C GLY A 304 -10.23 -16.60 0.41
N ASN A 305 -10.05 -17.83 0.92
CA ASN A 305 -9.84 -18.03 2.35
C ASN A 305 -8.45 -17.56 2.75
N PHE A 306 -8.34 -16.98 3.95
CA PHE A 306 -7.06 -16.60 4.53
C PHE A 306 -6.24 -17.85 4.87
N LEU A 307 -4.98 -17.88 4.41
CA LEU A 307 -4.01 -18.92 4.74
C LEU A 307 -2.92 -18.40 5.67
N ASP A 308 -2.31 -17.25 5.32
CA ASP A 308 -1.19 -16.70 6.10
C ASP A 308 -0.99 -15.19 5.89
N THR A 309 -0.10 -14.61 6.71
CA THR A 309 0.35 -13.22 6.58
C THR A 309 1.84 -13.07 6.90
N SER A 310 2.50 -12.10 6.27
CA SER A 310 3.89 -11.76 6.56
C SER A 310 4.11 -11.06 7.90
N LEU A 311 3.04 -10.67 8.62
CA LEU A 311 3.16 -10.04 9.93
C LEU A 311 3.67 -11.03 11.00
N THR A 312 4.74 -10.67 11.68
CA THR A 312 5.21 -11.39 12.88
C THR A 312 4.24 -11.21 14.05
N PRO A 313 4.18 -12.12 15.03
CA PRO A 313 3.34 -11.96 16.22
C PRO A 313 3.57 -10.64 16.98
N ALA A 314 4.82 -10.12 16.98
CA ALA A 314 5.13 -8.84 17.61
C ALA A 314 4.54 -7.65 16.84
N GLN A 315 4.61 -7.67 15.50
CA GLN A 315 3.99 -6.64 14.66
C GLN A 315 2.46 -6.68 14.76
N LYS A 316 1.85 -7.87 14.80
CA LYS A 316 0.40 -8.01 14.96
C LYS A 316 -0.13 -7.37 16.25
N LYS A 317 0.66 -7.38 17.33
CA LYS A 317 0.30 -6.70 18.60
C LYS A 317 0.32 -5.17 18.51
N GLN A 318 0.94 -4.61 17.46
CA GLN A 318 1.02 -3.16 17.21
C GLN A 318 -0.02 -2.70 16.16
N MET A 319 -0.80 -3.63 15.61
CA MET A 319 -1.96 -3.33 14.77
C MET A 319 -3.17 -3.14 15.68
N PHE A 320 -3.92 -2.06 15.48
CA PHE A 320 -5.16 -1.84 16.22
C PHE A 320 -6.26 -2.81 15.75
N SER A 321 -6.30 -3.10 14.45
CA SER A 321 -7.31 -3.97 13.89
C SER A 321 -6.94 -5.43 14.14
N GLN A 322 -7.90 -6.20 14.68
CA GLN A 322 -7.90 -7.65 14.44
C GLN A 322 -8.13 -7.96 12.93
N GLY A 323 -8.45 -6.96 12.12
CA GLY A 323 -8.59 -7.04 10.67
C GLY A 323 -7.38 -7.64 9.95
N SER A 324 -6.17 -7.47 10.50
CA SER A 324 -4.94 -8.14 10.00
C SER A 324 -5.00 -9.68 10.03
N TYR A 325 -5.87 -10.28 10.84
CA TYR A 325 -6.16 -11.72 10.86
C TYR A 325 -7.36 -12.11 9.99
N GLY A 326 -8.04 -11.14 9.38
CA GLY A 326 -9.40 -11.29 8.87
C GLY A 326 -9.62 -10.79 7.45
N ILE A 327 -8.57 -10.50 6.68
CA ILE A 327 -8.72 -10.31 5.23
C ILE A 327 -8.93 -11.68 4.60
N HIS A 328 -10.17 -11.96 4.27
CA HIS A 328 -10.55 -13.10 3.43
C HIS A 328 -11.77 -12.72 2.61
N PHE A 329 -11.86 -13.30 1.43
CA PHE A 329 -12.90 -13.04 0.43
C PHE A 329 -13.70 -14.32 0.12
N ALA A 330 -13.66 -15.34 0.98
CA ALA A 330 -14.52 -16.52 0.81
C ALA A 330 -15.89 -16.37 1.46
N ARG A 331 -15.99 -15.60 2.56
CA ARG A 331 -17.19 -15.53 3.41
C ARG A 331 -17.55 -14.12 3.86
N LYS A 332 -16.56 -13.22 3.91
CA LYS A 332 -16.80 -11.81 4.21
C LYS A 332 -17.26 -11.08 2.96
N ARG A 333 -18.07 -10.06 3.22
CA ARG A 333 -18.52 -9.10 2.22
C ARG A 333 -17.59 -7.91 2.25
N TRP A 334 -17.30 -7.37 1.08
CA TRP A 334 -16.43 -6.20 0.95
C TRP A 334 -17.04 -5.22 -0.02
N MET A 335 -16.77 -3.94 0.21
CA MET A 335 -16.88 -2.90 -0.80
C MET A 335 -15.47 -2.55 -1.28
N ILE A 336 -15.30 -2.35 -2.58
CA ILE A 336 -13.99 -2.12 -3.18
C ILE A 336 -14.06 -1.01 -4.23
N LEU A 337 -13.10 -0.10 -4.16
CA LEU A 337 -12.97 1.06 -5.04
C LEU A 337 -11.67 0.98 -5.82
N PHE A 338 -11.78 1.01 -7.15
CA PHE A 338 -10.68 0.97 -8.10
C PHE A 338 -10.49 2.36 -8.74
N PRO A 339 -9.52 3.19 -8.29
CA PRO A 339 -9.17 4.45 -8.96
C PRO A 339 -8.48 4.17 -10.30
N THR A 340 -9.03 4.57 -11.44
CA THR A 340 -8.49 4.13 -12.75
C THR A 340 -7.60 5.18 -13.41
N ALA A 341 -8.11 6.39 -13.63
CA ALA A 341 -7.37 7.43 -14.33
C ALA A 341 -7.95 8.81 -14.04
N ARG A 342 -7.14 9.86 -14.15
CA ARG A 342 -7.67 11.22 -14.25
C ARG A 342 -8.63 11.34 -15.43
N PHE A 343 -9.64 12.20 -15.32
CA PHE A 343 -10.36 12.64 -16.51
C PHE A 343 -9.31 13.20 -17.48
N ARG A 344 -9.44 12.85 -18.76
CA ARG A 344 -8.67 13.56 -19.78
C ARG A 344 -9.28 14.94 -19.82
N ASP A 345 -8.59 15.93 -19.28
CA ASP A 345 -8.97 17.31 -19.59
C ASP A 345 -8.85 17.49 -21.10
N PRO A 346 -9.87 18.07 -21.77
CA PRO A 346 -9.68 18.58 -23.11
C PRO A 346 -8.68 19.75 -23.15
N VAL A 347 -8.29 20.32 -22.00
CA VAL A 347 -7.47 21.53 -21.88
C VAL A 347 -6.63 21.49 -20.57
N ASP A 348 -5.32 21.31 -20.69
CA ASP A 348 -4.32 21.21 -19.60
C ASP A 348 -4.13 22.46 -18.69
N ASP A 349 -5.10 23.36 -18.51
CA ASP A 349 -4.83 24.70 -17.91
C ASP A 349 -5.78 25.21 -16.80
N LEU A 350 -6.62 24.36 -16.19
CA LEU A 350 -7.41 24.78 -15.01
C LEU A 350 -7.06 23.93 -13.79
N ASP A 351 -6.56 24.60 -12.74
CA ASP A 351 -6.31 24.03 -11.43
C ASP A 351 -7.59 23.33 -10.91
N PRO A 352 -7.56 22.01 -10.67
CA PRO A 352 -8.71 21.25 -10.16
C PRO A 352 -9.28 21.83 -8.86
N LEU A 353 -8.45 22.54 -8.07
CA LEU A 353 -8.88 23.16 -6.82
C LEU A 353 -9.71 24.43 -7.03
N LEU A 354 -9.58 25.10 -8.18
CA LEU A 354 -10.33 26.31 -8.55
C LEU A 354 -11.72 25.98 -9.12
N HIS A 355 -11.90 24.81 -9.71
CA HIS A 355 -13.20 24.42 -10.28
C HIS A 355 -14.21 23.94 -9.23
N LEU A 356 -13.72 23.51 -8.05
CA LEU A 356 -14.56 23.08 -6.93
C LEU A 356 -15.10 24.25 -6.09
N SER A 357 -14.41 25.39 -6.04
CA SER A 357 -14.87 26.56 -5.26
C SER A 357 -16.13 27.20 -5.86
N THR A 358 -16.37 27.03 -7.16
CA THR A 358 -17.59 27.50 -7.86
C THR A 358 -18.78 26.56 -7.72
N LEU A 359 -18.57 25.32 -7.27
CA LEU A 359 -19.66 24.35 -7.03
C LEU A 359 -20.15 24.35 -5.57
N LEU A 360 -19.40 24.99 -4.66
CA LEU A 360 -19.68 25.02 -3.21
C LEU A 360 -19.99 26.43 -2.69
N SER A 361 -20.10 27.42 -3.58
CA SER A 361 -20.67 28.75 -3.34
C SER A 361 -22.10 28.81 -3.88
#